data_AF-A0A2X0R851-F1
#
_entry.id   AF-A0A2X0R851-F1
#
_cell.length_a   1.000
_cell.length_b   1.000
_cell.length_c   1.000
_cell.angle_alpha   90.00
_cell.angle_beta   90.00
_cell.angle_gamma   90.00
#
_symmetry.space_group_name_H-M   'P 1'
#
loop_
_entity.id
_entity.type
_entity.pdbx_description
1 polymer ?
#
loop_
_entity_poly.entity_id
_entity_poly.type
_entity_poly.pdbx_seq_one_letter_code
_entity_poly.pdbx_strand_id
1 'polypeptide(L)'
;MLSCGIIGELGNWIAGPNQGMYEAAKEGYMPKFFAKITKHGVPIRIMILQSSIVTVSALLITFTSGADADFAFNVSLAATTAQYLMVYMIMLIAYMVLKKKH
;
A
#
# COMPACT_ATOMS: atom_id res chain seq x y z
N MET A 1 -11.14 10.42 21.75
CA MET A 1 -10.97 11.33 20.61
C MET A 1 -9.85 10.88 19.68
N LEU A 2 -8.67 10.49 20.19
CA LEU A 2 -7.56 9.93 19.37
C LEU A 2 -7.96 8.70 18.54
N SER A 3 -8.68 7.74 19.13
CA SER A 3 -9.12 6.53 18.43
C SER A 3 -10.03 6.82 17.22
N CYS A 4 -10.91 7.83 17.33
CA CYS A 4 -11.76 8.25 16.21
C CYS A 4 -10.95 8.90 15.09
N GLY A 5 -9.90 9.66 15.44
CA GLY A 5 -8.97 10.24 14.48
C GLY A 5 -8.23 9.18 13.67
N ILE A 6 -7.72 8.15 14.36
CA ILE A 6 -7.02 7.02 13.72
C ILE A 6 -7.96 6.28 12.75
N ILE A 7 -9.21 6.03 13.13
CA ILE A 7 -10.19 5.36 12.26
C ILE A 7 -10.46 6.20 11.00
N GLY A 8 -10.61 7.52 11.15
CA GLY A 8 -10.79 8.43 10.01
C GLY A 8 -9.59 8.45 9.07
N GLU A 9 -8.38 8.48 9.64
CA GLU A 9 -7.13 8.41 8.88
C GLU A 9 -7.01 7.09 8.09
N LEU A 10 -7.25 5.95 8.74
CA LEU A 10 -7.24 4.63 8.10
C LEU A 10 -8.23 4.55 6.93
N GLY A 11 -9.40 5.19 7.04
CA GLY A 11 -10.38 5.28 5.95
C GLY A 11 -9.82 5.99 4.71
N ASN A 12 -9.09 7.09 4.91
CA ASN A 12 -8.47 7.82 3.80
C ASN A 12 -7.34 7.02 3.13
N TRP A 13 -6.57 6.27 3.93
CA TRP A 13 -5.50 5.39 3.45
C TRP A 13 -6.01 4.20 2.62
N ILE A 14 -7.29 3.85 2.70
CA ILE A 14 -7.88 2.82 1.83
C ILE A 14 -8.24 3.44 0.47
N ALA A 15 -8.87 4.61 0.44
CA ALA A 15 -9.36 5.19 -0.80
C ALA A 15 -8.23 5.67 -1.73
N GLY A 16 -7.23 6.36 -1.18
CA GLY A 16 -6.18 7.02 -1.97
C GLY A 16 -5.32 6.05 -2.81
N PRO A 17 -4.63 5.08 -2.19
CA PRO A 17 -3.78 4.12 -2.91
C PRO A 17 -4.55 3.28 -3.92
N ASN A 18 -5.78 2.89 -3.58
CA ASN A 18 -6.63 2.08 -4.47
C ASN A 18 -6.99 2.83 -5.76
N GLN A 19 -7.22 4.14 -5.70
CA GLN A 19 -7.43 4.97 -6.89
C GLN A 19 -6.15 5.10 -7.72
N GLY A 20 -4.99 5.33 -7.09
CA GLY A 20 -3.71 5.40 -7.80
C GLY A 20 -3.38 4.10 -8.55
N MET A 21 -3.57 2.95 -7.89
CA MET A 21 -3.41 1.64 -8.50
C MET A 21 -4.43 1.36 -9.61
N TYR A 22 -5.66 1.87 -9.47
CA TYR A 22 -6.70 1.73 -10.48
C TYR A 22 -6.37 2.48 -11.78
N GLU A 23 -5.86 3.71 -11.68
CA GLU A 23 -5.40 4.44 -12.87
C GLU A 23 -4.22 3.73 -13.55
N ALA A 24 -3.27 3.20 -12.77
CA ALA A 24 -2.21 2.34 -13.31
C ALA A 24 -2.76 1.08 -14.00
N ALA A 25 -3.81 0.46 -13.45
CA ALA A 25 -4.45 -0.71 -14.05
C ALA A 25 -5.16 -0.37 -15.38
N LYS A 26 -5.73 0.83 -15.51
CA LYS A 26 -6.35 1.31 -16.76
C LYS A 26 -5.33 1.53 -17.88
N GLU A 27 -4.16 2.04 -17.52
CA GLU A 27 -3.01 2.23 -18.44
C GLU A 27 -2.34 0.89 -18.84
N GLY A 28 -2.82 -0.24 -18.32
CA GLY A 28 -2.34 -1.57 -18.69
C GLY A 28 -1.13 -2.07 -17.90
N TYR A 29 -0.73 -1.37 -16.82
CA TYR A 29 0.35 -1.83 -15.92
C TYR A 29 -0.08 -3.00 -15.02
N MET A 30 -1.36 -3.37 -15.00
CA MET A 30 -1.91 -4.46 -14.21
C MET A 30 -2.91 -5.28 -15.05
N PRO A 31 -3.14 -6.58 -14.76
CA PRO A 31 -4.11 -7.37 -15.51
C PRO A 31 -5.49 -6.70 -15.58
N LYS A 32 -6.17 -6.79 -16.74
CA LYS A 32 -7.52 -6.23 -16.98
C LYS A 32 -8.56 -6.64 -15.94
N PHE A 33 -8.30 -7.71 -15.18
CA PHE A 33 -9.11 -8.11 -14.04
C PHE A 33 -9.18 -7.02 -12.96
N PHE A 34 -8.09 -6.32 -12.68
CA PHE A 34 -7.99 -5.29 -11.63
C PHE A 34 -8.48 -3.91 -12.09
N ALA A 35 -8.53 -3.65 -13.40
CA ALA A 35 -9.09 -2.44 -13.98
C ALA A 35 -10.63 -2.39 -14.00
N LYS A 36 -11.32 -3.24 -13.21
CA LYS A 36 -12.79 -3.25 -13.11
C LYS A 36 -13.25 -2.58 -11.83
N ILE A 37 -14.18 -1.63 -11.96
CA ILE A 37 -14.87 -0.95 -10.85
C ILE A 37 -16.28 -1.46 -10.64
N THR A 38 -16.81 -1.24 -9.44
CA THR A 38 -18.22 -1.47 -9.13
C THR A 38 -19.09 -0.30 -9.58
N LYS A 39 -20.42 -0.48 -9.53
CA LYS A 39 -21.42 0.57 -9.84
C LYS A 39 -21.24 1.85 -9.02
N HIS A 40 -20.58 1.76 -7.86
CA HIS A 40 -20.31 2.89 -6.98
C HIS A 40 -18.93 3.54 -7.24
N GLY A 41 -18.27 3.22 -8.36
CA GLY A 41 -16.96 3.80 -8.70
C GLY A 41 -15.77 3.23 -7.90
N VAL A 42 -16.00 2.19 -7.08
CA VAL A 42 -14.96 1.65 -6.19
C VAL A 42 -14.23 0.48 -6.85
N PRO A 43 -12.88 0.49 -6.92
CA PRO A 43 -12.07 -0.62 -7.42
C PRO A 43 -11.92 -1.72 -6.35
N ILE A 44 -13.03 -2.41 -6.05
CA ILE A 44 -13.10 -3.44 -4.97
C ILE A 44 -12.02 -4.53 -5.12
N ARG A 45 -11.65 -4.90 -6.35
CA ARG A 45 -10.67 -5.97 -6.59
C ARG A 45 -9.26 -5.57 -6.12
N ILE A 46 -8.88 -4.32 -6.36
CA ILE A 46 -7.63 -3.75 -5.89
C ILE A 46 -7.67 -3.60 -4.37
N MET A 47 -8.80 -3.14 -3.83
CA MET A 47 -9.01 -3.05 -2.38
C MET A 47 -8.84 -4.40 -1.69
N ILE A 48 -9.46 -5.46 -2.21
CA ILE A 48 -9.31 -6.83 -1.67
C ILE A 48 -7.85 -7.29 -1.77
N LEU A 49 -7.17 -7.05 -2.90
CA LEU A 49 -5.77 -7.43 -3.06
C LEU A 49 -4.88 -6.72 -2.02
N GLN A 50 -4.95 -5.39 -1.95
CA GLN A 50 -4.16 -4.59 -1.03
C GLN A 50 -4.44 -4.96 0.43
N SER A 51 -5.71 -5.09 0.79
CA SER A 51 -6.10 -5.47 2.16
C SER A 51 -5.67 -6.89 2.49
N SER A 52 -5.75 -7.84 1.56
CA SER A 52 -5.30 -9.21 1.78
C SER A 52 -3.80 -9.29 2.07
N ILE A 53 -2.98 -8.53 1.33
CA ILE A 53 -1.53 -8.48 1.54
C ILE A 53 -1.22 -7.89 2.91
N VAL A 54 -1.86 -6.79 3.29
CA VAL A 54 -1.68 -6.15 4.60
C VAL A 54 -2.09 -7.09 5.73
N THR A 55 -3.24 -7.74 5.63
CA THR A 55 -3.72 -8.69 6.65
C THR A 55 -2.78 -9.88 6.79
N VAL A 56 -2.34 -10.49 5.69
CA VAL A 56 -1.42 -11.63 5.74
C VAL A 56 -0.09 -11.23 6.36
N SER A 57 0.49 -10.10 5.95
CA SER A 57 1.74 -9.59 6.54
C SER A 57 1.60 -9.28 8.03
N ALA A 58 0.48 -8.66 8.44
CA ALA A 58 0.20 -8.39 9.84
C ALA A 58 0.11 -9.68 10.66
N LEU A 59 -0.64 -10.68 10.18
CA LEU A 59 -0.74 -11.98 10.85
C LEU A 59 0.62 -12.65 10.96
N LEU A 60 1.41 -12.69 9.88
CA LEU A 60 2.74 -13.29 9.89
C LEU A 60 3.65 -12.64 10.93
N ILE A 61 3.71 -11.30 10.97
CA ILE A 61 4.55 -10.59 11.93
C ILE A 61 4.03 -10.83 13.35
N THR A 62 2.73 -10.65 13.60
CA THR A 62 2.14 -10.84 14.93
C THR A 62 2.38 -12.25 15.48
N PHE A 63 2.18 -13.31 14.67
CA PHE A 63 2.39 -14.68 15.13
C PHE A 63 3.87 -15.06 15.26
N THR A 64 4.75 -14.47 14.46
CA THR A 64 6.20 -14.73 14.56
C THR A 64 6.83 -14.02 15.76
N SER A 65 6.27 -12.89 16.17
CA SER A 65 6.76 -12.09 17.30
C SER A 65 6.42 -12.68 18.69
N GLY A 66 5.66 -13.76 18.76
CA GLY A 66 5.29 -14.37 20.04
C GLY A 66 4.51 -13.41 20.96
N ALA A 67 4.94 -13.28 22.21
CA ALA A 67 4.32 -12.38 23.19
C ALA A 67 4.87 -10.94 23.15
N ASP A 68 5.92 -10.69 22.35
CA ASP A 68 6.63 -9.40 22.33
C ASP A 68 5.97 -8.42 21.36
N ALA A 69 4.98 -7.69 21.86
CA ALA A 69 4.25 -6.68 21.09
C ALA A 69 5.18 -5.57 20.53
N ASP A 70 6.19 -5.16 21.29
CA ASP A 70 7.16 -4.14 20.86
C ASP A 70 8.00 -4.63 19.67
N PHE A 71 8.38 -5.91 19.67
CA PHE A 71 9.08 -6.51 18.54
C PHE A 71 8.21 -6.54 17.29
N ALA A 72 6.94 -6.97 17.42
CA ALA A 72 5.98 -6.95 16.30
C ALA A 72 5.77 -5.55 15.72
N PHE A 73 5.64 -4.54 16.60
CA PHE A 73 5.47 -3.15 16.18
C PHE A 73 6.71 -2.63 15.44
N ASN A 74 7.90 -2.82 16.00
CA ASN A 74 9.15 -2.35 15.41
C ASN A 74 9.45 -3.02 14.07
N VAL A 75 9.21 -4.33 13.94
CA VAL A 75 9.38 -5.06 12.68
C VAL A 75 8.40 -4.56 11.62
N SER A 76 7.13 -4.33 11.99
CA SER A 76 6.11 -3.81 11.08
C SER A 76 6.47 -2.40 10.56
N LEU A 77 6.97 -1.54 11.45
CA LEU A 77 7.42 -0.20 11.11
C LEU A 77 8.63 -0.27 10.16
N ALA A 78 9.66 -1.04 10.53
CA ALA A 78 10.88 -1.20 9.73
C ALA A 78 10.59 -1.76 8.32
N ALA A 79 9.69 -2.75 8.21
CA ALA A 79 9.28 -3.33 6.94
C ALA A 79 8.58 -2.28 6.05
N THR A 80 7.68 -1.48 6.63
CA THR A 80 6.98 -0.41 5.91
C THR A 80 7.97 0.66 5.45
N THR A 81 8.89 1.09 6.32
CA THR A 81 9.92 2.07 5.99
C THR A 81 10.82 1.57 4.85
N ALA A 82 11.26 0.31 4.90
CA ALA A 82 12.09 -0.28 3.86
C ALA A 82 11.36 -0.31 2.49
N GLN A 83 10.08 -0.66 2.48
CA GLN A 83 9.24 -0.62 1.27
C GLN A 83 9.19 0.78 0.65
N TYR A 84 8.95 1.82 1.45
CA TYR A 84 8.93 3.20 0.96
C TYR A 84 10.29 3.66 0.45
N LEU A 85 11.38 3.32 1.13
CA LEU A 85 12.73 3.66 0.69
C LEU A 85 13.03 3.07 -0.69
N MET A 86 12.64 1.84 -0.96
CA MET A 86 12.81 1.23 -2.29
C MET A 86 12.11 2.03 -3.39
N VAL A 87 10.86 2.47 -3.14
CA VAL A 87 10.11 3.31 -4.09
C VAL A 87 10.80 4.66 -4.29
N TYR A 88 11.26 5.31 -3.21
CA TYR A 88 11.98 6.57 -3.31
C TYR A 88 13.30 6.45 -4.09
N MET A 89 14.05 5.37 -3.89
CA MET A 89 15.27 5.11 -4.67
C MET A 89 14.97 5.02 -6.17
N ILE A 90 13.94 4.26 -6.56
CA ILE A 90 13.52 4.15 -7.96
C ILE A 90 13.12 5.52 -8.52
N MET A 91 12.34 6.29 -7.76
CA MET A 91 11.89 7.63 -8.16
C MET A 91 13.07 8.60 -8.39
N LEU A 92 14.06 8.60 -7.48
CA LEU A 92 15.25 9.44 -7.62
C LEU A 92 16.11 9.03 -8.82
N ILE A 93 16.28 7.72 -9.05
CA ILE A 93 16.99 7.20 -10.23
C ILE A 93 16.26 7.61 -11.51
N ALA A 94 14.94 7.42 -11.57
CA ALA A 94 14.12 7.81 -12.71
C ALA A 94 14.24 9.32 -12.99
N TYR A 95 14.25 10.15 -11.94
CA TYR A 95 14.46 11.59 -12.06
C TYR A 95 15.84 11.95 -12.65
N MET A 96 16.91 11.32 -12.16
CA MET A 96 18.26 11.54 -12.71
C MET A 96 18.36 11.11 -14.18
N VAL A 97 17.70 10.01 -14.56
CA VAL A 97 17.63 9.54 -15.95
C VAL A 97 16.84 10.53 -16.81
N LEU A 98 15.70 11.02 -16.32
CA LEU A 98 14.86 11.97 -17.04
C LEU A 98 15.63 13.28 -17.34
N LYS A 99 16.35 13.82 -16.35
CA LYS A 99 17.18 15.03 -16.47
C LYS A 99 18.44 14.85 -17.34
N LYS A 100 18.91 13.61 -17.53
CA LYS A 100 20.01 13.34 -18.48
C LYS A 100 19.50 13.23 -19.92
N LYS A 101 18.23 12.85 -20.10
CA LYS A 101 17.62 12.60 -21.40
C LYS A 101 16.96 13.85 -22.01
N HIS A 102 16.57 14.82 -21.18
CA HIS A 102 16.03 16.14 -21.54
C HIS A 102 16.84 17.23 -20.85
#